data_AF-Q2G3P7-F1
#
_entry.id   AF-Q2G3P7-F1
#
_cell.length_a   1.000
_cell.length_b   1.000
_cell.length_c   1.000
_cell.angle_alpha   90.00
_cell.angle_beta   90.00
_cell.angle_gamma   90.00
#
_symmetry.space_group_name_H-M   'P 1'
#
loop_
_entity.id
_entity.type
_entity.pdbx_description
1 polymer ?
#
loop_
_entity_poly.entity_id
_entity_poly.type
_entity_poly.pdbx_seq_one_letter_code
_entity_poly.pdbx_strand_id
1 'polypeptide(L)'
;MVFLNPFDGARTKLERARELLVELSRLESAFVGENPLTLEFERQDSGDTVVFAVIKALPPPRLSAVVGDILGAMRASLDIGVCQACIARGQTDQKLVEKSSFLFAGNERDWDNQVKGRMQGADQEIRSLVKSFKPWRDGGNGHLYSLSKLAAKDKHLDLVPIGLRPRELTIDQIAVTRDDGLGVGIQAVMPQWGRVEKVELLRVLAPGRVESIGSGRLSARLGFALSAPAMGGQPVVTTLHNIGHFCVKAVDALEELSRK
;
A
#
# COMPACT_ATOMS: atom_id res chain seq x y z
N MET A 1 -22.64 21.68 28.00
CA MET A 1 -22.44 20.81 26.83
C MET A 1 -21.05 21.10 26.31
N VAL A 2 -20.10 20.17 26.45
CA VAL A 2 -18.73 20.41 25.97
C VAL A 2 -18.81 20.35 24.45
N PHE A 3 -18.62 21.49 23.79
CA PHE A 3 -18.48 21.53 22.34
C PHE A 3 -17.13 20.90 22.01
N LEU A 4 -17.17 19.60 21.68
CA LEU A 4 -16.09 18.95 20.93
C LEU A 4 -15.85 19.75 19.65
N ASN A 5 -14.60 19.92 19.25
CA ASN A 5 -14.27 20.49 17.95
C ASN A 5 -15.01 19.64 16.90
N PRO A 6 -15.76 20.24 15.94
CA PRO A 6 -16.51 19.49 14.94
C PRO A 6 -15.68 18.40 14.23
N PHE A 7 -14.38 18.64 14.09
CA PHE A 7 -13.45 17.71 13.42
C PHE A 7 -12.88 16.61 14.34
N ASP A 8 -13.20 16.58 15.64
CA ASP A 8 -12.68 15.58 16.58
C ASP A 8 -12.96 14.15 16.10
N GLY A 9 -14.15 13.89 15.54
CA GLY A 9 -14.46 12.57 14.97
C GLY A 9 -13.53 12.15 13.83
N ALA A 10 -13.13 13.09 12.97
CA ALA A 10 -12.17 12.82 11.90
C ALA A 10 -10.76 12.62 12.47
N ARG A 11 -10.35 13.43 13.46
CA ARG A 11 -9.05 13.35 14.13
C ARG A 11 -8.87 12.04 14.88
N THR A 12 -9.85 11.64 15.68
CA THR A 12 -9.84 10.36 16.41
C THR A 12 -9.68 9.17 15.47
N LYS A 13 -10.28 9.21 14.28
CA LYS A 13 -10.10 8.15 13.27
C LYS A 13 -8.69 8.13 12.68
N LEU A 14 -8.08 9.30 12.43
CA LEU A 14 -6.69 9.40 11.99
C LEU A 14 -5.70 8.94 13.08
N GLU A 15 -5.95 9.30 14.34
CA GLU A 15 -5.18 8.83 15.48
C GLU A 15 -5.26 7.30 15.61
N ARG A 16 -6.46 6.75 15.50
CA ARG A 16 -6.66 5.29 15.48
C ARG A 16 -5.88 4.62 14.35
N ALA A 17 -5.90 5.20 13.14
CA ALA A 17 -5.12 4.68 12.02
C ALA A 17 -3.61 4.70 12.31
N ARG A 18 -3.12 5.74 12.99
CA ARG A 18 -1.71 5.88 13.40
C ARG A 18 -1.31 4.83 14.44
N GLU A 19 -2.15 4.59 15.45
CA GLU A 19 -1.91 3.53 16.44
C GLU A 19 -1.80 2.16 15.78
N LEU A 20 -2.74 1.84 14.89
CA LEU A 20 -2.75 0.59 14.14
C LEU A 20 -1.54 0.45 13.22
N LEU A 21 -1.01 1.55 12.67
CA LEU A 21 0.19 1.54 11.85
C LEU A 21 1.47 1.21 12.65
N VAL A 22 1.53 1.67 13.91
CA VAL A 22 2.60 1.27 14.85
C VAL A 22 2.51 -0.22 15.16
N GLU A 23 1.30 -0.72 15.45
CA GLU A 23 1.07 -2.16 15.67
C GLU A 23 1.41 -2.99 14.43
N LEU A 24 1.01 -2.55 13.24
CA LEU A 24 1.35 -3.21 11.97
C LEU A 24 2.87 -3.29 11.78
N SER A 25 3.59 -2.21 12.06
CA SER A 25 5.06 -2.18 11.94
C SER A 25 5.73 -3.18 12.91
N ARG A 26 5.17 -3.35 14.11
CA ARG A 26 5.62 -4.34 15.09
C ARG A 26 5.34 -5.77 14.62
N LEU A 27 4.12 -6.03 14.12
CA LEU A 27 3.72 -7.33 13.60
C LEU A 27 4.52 -7.72 12.35
N GLU A 28 4.76 -6.79 11.43
CA GLU A 28 5.63 -7.00 10.27
C GLU A 28 7.05 -7.36 10.72
N SER A 29 7.62 -6.61 11.65
CA SER A 29 8.97 -6.86 12.13
C SER A 29 9.11 -8.22 12.81
N ALA A 30 8.11 -8.63 13.59
CA ALA A 30 8.07 -9.96 14.20
C ALA A 30 8.02 -11.07 13.14
N PHE A 31 7.08 -10.98 12.20
CA PHE A 31 6.92 -11.98 11.13
C PHE A 31 8.15 -12.07 10.22
N VAL A 32 8.72 -10.94 9.81
CA VAL A 32 9.95 -10.92 8.99
C VAL A 32 11.14 -11.46 9.79
N GLY A 33 11.22 -11.19 11.09
CA GLY A 33 12.27 -11.68 11.98
C GLY A 33 12.31 -13.20 12.13
N GLU A 34 11.21 -13.89 11.85
CA GLU A 34 11.15 -15.37 11.79
C GLU A 34 11.82 -15.95 10.53
N ASN A 35 12.36 -15.10 9.65
CA ASN A 35 12.97 -15.46 8.37
C ASN A 35 12.03 -16.32 7.50
N PRO A 36 10.89 -15.76 7.04
CA PRO A 36 9.87 -16.50 6.31
C PRO A 36 10.27 -16.82 4.86
N LEU A 37 11.49 -16.46 4.46
CA LEU A 37 12.09 -16.80 3.17
C LEU A 37 13.37 -17.61 3.37
N THR A 38 13.66 -18.48 2.40
CA THR A 38 14.96 -19.14 2.27
C THR A 38 15.48 -19.02 0.86
N LEU A 39 16.79 -19.14 0.70
CA LEU A 39 17.40 -19.24 -0.62
C LEU A 39 17.52 -20.70 -1.01
N GLU A 40 17.16 -20.98 -2.26
CA GLU A 40 17.46 -22.25 -2.93
C GLU A 40 18.25 -21.98 -4.20
N PHE A 41 19.15 -22.89 -4.52
CA PHE A 41 20.02 -22.82 -5.67
C PHE A 41 19.73 -24.04 -6.54
N GLU A 42 19.25 -23.82 -7.76
CA GLU A 42 18.99 -24.92 -8.69
C GLU A 42 19.84 -24.78 -9.94
N ARG A 43 20.44 -25.91 -10.34
CA ARG A 43 21.13 -26.01 -11.61
C ARG A 43 20.15 -26.37 -12.71
N GLN A 44 20.23 -25.66 -13.82
CA GLN A 44 19.42 -25.90 -15.02
C GLN A 44 20.19 -26.80 -15.99
N ASP A 45 19.45 -27.45 -16.89
CA ASP A 45 20.03 -28.30 -17.95
C ASP A 45 20.96 -27.52 -18.89
N SER A 46 20.75 -26.19 -19.02
CA SER A 46 21.62 -25.28 -19.75
C SER A 46 23.02 -25.10 -19.14
N GLY A 47 23.23 -25.56 -17.89
CA GLY A 47 24.42 -25.30 -17.10
C GLY A 47 24.28 -24.09 -16.17
N ASP A 48 23.26 -23.25 -16.36
CA ASP A 48 23.01 -22.08 -15.52
C ASP A 48 22.66 -22.47 -14.09
N THR A 49 22.97 -21.60 -13.13
CA THR A 49 22.45 -21.73 -11.75
C THR A 49 21.49 -20.61 -11.44
N VAL A 50 20.31 -20.97 -10.96
CA VAL A 50 19.22 -20.05 -10.62
C VAL A 50 19.09 -19.98 -9.12
N VAL A 51 19.08 -18.77 -8.59
CA VAL A 51 18.85 -18.47 -7.18
C VAL A 51 17.39 -18.10 -7.01
N PHE A 52 16.72 -18.84 -6.15
CA PHE A 52 15.32 -18.66 -5.82
C PHE A 52 15.12 -18.21 -4.38
N ALA A 53 14.16 -17.32 -4.16
CA ALA A 53 13.51 -17.15 -2.87
C ALA A 53 12.37 -18.17 -2.75
N VAL A 54 12.41 -18.99 -1.71
CA VAL A 54 11.31 -19.90 -1.36
C VAL A 54 10.61 -19.41 -0.11
N ILE A 55 9.28 -19.35 -0.20
CA ILE A 55 8.42 -18.88 0.89
C ILE A 55 8.19 -20.03 1.87
N LYS A 56 8.75 -19.91 3.09
CA LYS A 56 8.55 -20.87 4.19
C LYS A 56 7.24 -20.64 4.94
N ALA A 57 6.82 -19.38 5.04
CA ALA A 57 5.62 -18.97 5.74
C ALA A 57 4.94 -17.80 5.04
N LEU A 58 3.61 -17.85 4.95
CA LEU A 58 2.81 -16.74 4.45
C LEU A 58 2.55 -15.73 5.57
N PRO A 59 2.37 -14.43 5.25
CA PRO A 59 1.95 -13.45 6.24
C PRO A 59 0.66 -13.91 6.94
N PRO A 60 0.59 -13.92 8.29
CA PRO A 60 -0.62 -14.31 8.99
C PRO A 60 -1.80 -13.39 8.60
N PRO A 61 -3.03 -13.92 8.45
CA PRO A 61 -4.21 -13.14 8.04
C PRO A 61 -4.48 -11.90 8.91
N ARG A 62 -4.06 -11.93 10.18
CA ARG A 62 -4.13 -10.79 11.09
C ARG A 62 -3.42 -9.54 10.56
N LEU A 63 -2.32 -9.67 9.82
CA LEU A 63 -1.65 -8.52 9.21
C LEU A 63 -2.56 -7.83 8.18
N SER A 64 -3.22 -8.61 7.32
CA SER A 64 -4.19 -8.06 6.36
C SER A 64 -5.38 -7.39 7.05
N ALA A 65 -5.89 -7.99 8.14
CA ALA A 65 -6.99 -7.40 8.91
C ALA A 65 -6.60 -6.03 9.50
N VAL A 66 -5.40 -5.92 10.08
CA VAL A 66 -4.89 -4.63 10.59
C VAL A 66 -4.73 -3.60 9.46
N VAL A 67 -4.27 -4.01 8.27
CA VAL A 67 -4.21 -3.13 7.09
C VAL A 67 -5.60 -2.63 6.69
N GLY A 68 -6.60 -3.52 6.68
CA GLY A 68 -8.00 -3.20 6.44
C GLY A 68 -8.52 -2.14 7.41
N ASP A 69 -8.31 -2.35 8.71
CA ASP A 69 -8.70 -1.41 9.77
C ASP A 69 -8.06 -0.02 9.61
N ILE A 70 -6.77 0.04 9.24
CA ILE A 70 -6.06 1.30 8.97
C ILE A 70 -6.73 2.04 7.81
N LEU A 71 -6.95 1.36 6.68
CA LEU A 71 -7.58 1.94 5.49
C LEU A 71 -9.01 2.39 5.77
N GLY A 72 -9.77 1.58 6.51
CA GLY A 72 -11.12 1.90 6.95
C GLY A 72 -11.17 3.16 7.82
N ALA A 73 -10.26 3.27 8.78
CA ALA A 73 -10.15 4.44 9.64
C ALA A 73 -9.78 5.72 8.86
N MET A 74 -8.78 5.65 7.97
CA MET A 74 -8.39 6.77 7.09
C MET A 74 -9.50 7.18 6.12
N ARG A 75 -10.22 6.21 5.56
CA ARG A 75 -11.35 6.48 4.65
C ARG A 75 -12.49 7.17 5.40
N ALA A 76 -12.81 6.68 6.59
CA ALA A 76 -13.85 7.25 7.44
C ALA A 76 -13.50 8.67 7.92
N SER A 77 -12.24 8.94 8.26
CA SER A 77 -11.83 10.29 8.68
C SER A 77 -12.05 11.33 7.58
N LEU A 78 -11.81 10.97 6.32
CA LEU A 78 -12.06 11.85 5.17
C LEU A 78 -13.55 12.14 4.97
N ASP A 79 -14.41 11.12 5.08
CA ASP A 79 -15.87 11.32 4.97
C ASP A 79 -16.40 12.18 6.11
N ILE A 80 -16.01 11.88 7.35
CA ILE A 80 -16.39 12.68 8.51
C ILE A 80 -15.91 14.11 8.32
N GLY A 81 -14.67 14.34 7.86
CA GLY A 81 -14.14 15.68 7.60
C GLY A 81 -14.99 16.48 6.61
N VAL A 82 -15.47 15.84 5.53
CA VAL A 82 -16.37 16.50 4.57
C VAL A 82 -17.73 16.81 5.21
N CYS A 83 -18.34 15.87 5.92
CA CYS A 83 -19.60 16.10 6.61
C CYS A 83 -19.52 17.26 7.60
N GLN A 84 -18.44 17.31 8.40
CA GLN A 84 -18.24 18.34 9.41
C GLN A 84 -17.95 19.71 8.77
N ALA A 85 -17.25 19.75 7.64
CA ALA A 85 -17.09 20.98 6.87
C ALA A 85 -18.44 21.50 6.33
N CYS A 86 -19.32 20.62 5.84
CA CYS A 86 -20.66 21.01 5.42
C CYS A 86 -21.46 21.62 6.58
N ILE A 87 -21.47 20.97 7.75
CA ILE A 87 -22.18 21.45 8.95
C ILE A 87 -21.63 22.81 9.39
N ALA A 88 -20.30 22.95 9.47
CA ALA A 88 -19.65 24.18 9.89
C ALA A 88 -19.97 25.35 8.95
N ARG A 89 -20.20 25.08 7.66
CA ARG A 89 -20.64 26.05 6.66
C ARG A 89 -22.16 26.25 6.59
N GLY A 90 -22.88 25.86 7.63
CA GLY A 90 -24.31 26.14 7.79
C GLY A 90 -25.23 25.21 7.02
N GLN A 91 -24.76 24.07 6.51
CA GLN A 91 -25.65 23.06 5.95
C GLN A 91 -26.49 22.43 7.06
N THR A 92 -27.81 22.66 7.03
CA THR A 92 -28.75 22.14 8.04
C THR A 92 -29.53 20.91 7.60
N ASP A 93 -29.54 20.57 6.29
CA ASP A 93 -30.19 19.36 5.82
C ASP A 93 -29.31 18.13 6.11
N GLN A 94 -29.70 17.41 7.16
CA GLN A 94 -29.02 16.18 7.59
C GLN A 94 -28.86 15.15 6.47
N LYS A 95 -29.84 15.01 5.57
CA LYS A 95 -29.77 14.05 4.46
C LYS A 95 -28.71 14.46 3.45
N LEU A 96 -28.50 15.76 3.24
CA LEU A 96 -27.45 16.27 2.36
C LEU A 96 -26.06 16.13 2.98
N VAL A 97 -25.95 16.32 4.30
CA VAL A 97 -24.71 16.08 5.05
C VAL A 97 -24.32 14.60 4.97
N GLU A 98 -25.24 13.68 5.29
CA GLU A 98 -24.99 12.24 5.28
C GLU A 98 -24.63 11.68 3.90
N LYS A 99 -25.13 12.30 2.83
CA LYS A 99 -24.77 11.95 1.45
C LYS A 99 -23.44 12.57 1.00
N SER A 100 -22.93 13.57 1.71
CA SER A 100 -21.68 14.23 1.37
C SER A 100 -20.51 13.40 1.87
N SER A 101 -19.61 13.04 0.97
CA SER A 101 -18.46 12.18 1.28
C SER A 101 -17.23 12.68 0.53
N PHE A 102 -16.04 12.26 0.98
CA PHE A 102 -14.82 12.53 0.23
C PHE A 102 -14.85 11.71 -1.07
N LEU A 103 -14.93 12.41 -2.20
CA LEU A 103 -15.15 11.77 -3.50
C LEU A 103 -13.84 11.22 -4.08
N PHE A 104 -13.88 9.99 -4.57
CA PHE A 104 -12.80 9.35 -5.33
C PHE A 104 -13.33 8.93 -6.70
N ALA A 105 -12.54 9.12 -7.76
CA ALA A 105 -12.96 8.88 -9.13
C ALA A 105 -11.92 8.11 -9.96
N GLY A 106 -12.28 7.61 -11.14
CA GLY A 106 -11.32 6.98 -12.06
C GLY A 106 -10.37 7.99 -12.68
N ASN A 107 -10.92 9.12 -13.11
CA ASN A 107 -10.24 10.25 -13.72
C ASN A 107 -10.97 11.55 -13.34
N GLU A 108 -10.49 12.70 -13.82
CA GLU A 108 -11.10 14.00 -13.54
C GLU A 108 -12.52 14.14 -14.10
N ARG A 109 -12.79 13.62 -15.31
CA ARG A 109 -14.13 13.66 -15.91
C ARG A 109 -15.16 12.89 -15.07
N ASP A 110 -14.77 11.73 -14.54
CA ASP A 110 -15.61 10.94 -13.63
C ASP A 110 -15.87 11.70 -12.32
N TRP A 111 -14.90 12.47 -11.84
CA TRP A 111 -15.07 13.32 -10.66
C TRP A 111 -16.12 14.40 -10.92
N ASP A 112 -16.03 15.12 -12.03
CA ASP A 112 -16.96 16.19 -12.40
C ASP A 112 -18.39 15.68 -12.58
N ASN A 113 -18.55 14.44 -13.06
CA ASN A 113 -19.86 13.80 -13.17
C ASN A 113 -20.44 13.40 -11.81
N GLN A 114 -19.61 12.89 -10.90
CA GLN A 114 -20.06 12.33 -9.62
C GLN A 114 -20.26 13.38 -8.52
N VAL A 115 -19.55 14.51 -8.57
CA VAL A 115 -19.59 15.53 -7.51
C VAL A 115 -21.01 16.07 -7.28
N LYS A 116 -21.81 16.20 -8.34
CA LYS A 116 -23.21 16.65 -8.27
C LYS A 116 -24.13 15.70 -7.50
N GLY A 117 -23.78 14.41 -7.43
CA GLY A 117 -24.57 13.40 -6.73
C GLY A 117 -24.04 13.07 -5.33
N ARG A 118 -22.71 13.08 -5.14
CA ARG A 118 -22.04 12.57 -3.92
C ARG A 118 -21.54 13.65 -2.96
N MET A 119 -21.65 14.92 -3.35
CA MET A 119 -21.23 16.07 -2.53
C MET A 119 -22.30 17.16 -2.56
N GLN A 120 -23.58 16.75 -2.47
CA GLN A 120 -24.73 17.66 -2.59
C GLN A 120 -24.81 18.67 -1.44
N GLY A 121 -24.44 18.26 -0.23
CA GLY A 121 -24.42 19.14 0.95
C GLY A 121 -23.20 20.05 1.02
N ALA A 122 -22.12 19.70 0.30
CA ALA A 122 -20.91 20.51 0.21
C ALA A 122 -21.10 21.65 -0.79
N ASP A 123 -20.61 22.84 -0.44
CA ASP A 123 -20.63 23.98 -1.35
C ASP A 123 -19.45 23.98 -2.34
N GLN A 124 -19.34 25.04 -3.14
CA GLN A 124 -18.33 25.10 -4.18
C GLN A 124 -16.90 25.15 -3.64
N GLU A 125 -16.66 25.77 -2.48
CA GLU A 125 -15.33 25.86 -1.89
C GLU A 125 -14.88 24.51 -1.35
N ILE A 126 -15.75 23.79 -0.64
CA ILE A 126 -15.46 22.42 -0.16
C ILE A 126 -15.20 21.48 -1.35
N ARG A 127 -16.04 21.54 -2.39
CA ARG A 127 -15.86 20.73 -3.61
C ARG A 127 -14.54 21.03 -4.29
N SER A 128 -14.19 22.31 -4.43
CA SER A 128 -12.94 22.75 -5.07
C SER A 128 -11.73 22.32 -4.26
N LEU A 129 -11.82 22.40 -2.93
CA LEU A 129 -10.79 21.90 -2.03
C LEU A 129 -10.59 20.40 -2.19
N VAL A 130 -11.65 19.58 -2.12
CA VAL A 130 -11.54 18.12 -2.33
C VAL A 130 -10.98 17.81 -3.72
N LYS A 131 -11.40 18.54 -4.77
CA LYS A 131 -10.86 18.38 -6.14
C LYS A 131 -9.36 18.64 -6.19
N SER A 132 -8.85 19.61 -5.44
CA SER A 132 -7.44 19.99 -5.42
C SER A 132 -6.49 18.87 -4.99
N PHE A 133 -6.98 17.91 -4.18
CA PHE A 133 -6.23 16.70 -3.79
C PHE A 133 -6.12 15.67 -4.93
N LYS A 134 -6.80 15.92 -6.05
CA LYS A 134 -6.86 15.06 -7.23
C LYS A 134 -7.14 13.59 -6.90
N PRO A 135 -8.22 13.22 -6.18
CA PRO A 135 -8.45 11.86 -5.69
C PRO A 135 -8.92 10.89 -6.79
N TRP A 136 -8.14 10.77 -7.85
CA TRP A 136 -8.40 9.88 -8.99
C TRP A 136 -7.12 9.20 -9.48
N ARG A 137 -7.29 8.15 -10.27
CA ARG A 137 -6.19 7.29 -10.71
C ARG A 137 -5.32 7.97 -11.77
N ASP A 138 -5.95 8.41 -12.85
CA ASP A 138 -5.23 8.80 -14.06
C ASP A 138 -4.80 10.27 -13.97
N GLY A 139 -3.50 10.54 -13.85
CA GLY A 139 -2.98 11.90 -13.67
C GLY A 139 -3.32 12.56 -12.33
N GLY A 140 -3.75 11.76 -11.35
CA GLY A 140 -4.15 12.22 -10.01
C GLY A 140 -3.28 11.67 -8.88
N ASN A 141 -3.80 11.76 -7.67
CA ASN A 141 -3.19 11.21 -6.46
C ASN A 141 -3.51 9.72 -6.33
N GLY A 142 -2.59 8.89 -6.84
CA GLY A 142 -2.68 7.44 -6.76
C GLY A 142 -2.85 6.91 -5.33
N HIS A 143 -2.26 7.55 -4.30
CA HIS A 143 -2.40 7.13 -2.90
C HIS A 143 -3.85 7.24 -2.40
N LEU A 144 -4.49 8.39 -2.65
CA LEU A 144 -5.88 8.60 -2.28
C LEU A 144 -6.81 7.70 -3.09
N TYR A 145 -6.56 7.53 -4.39
CA TYR A 145 -7.33 6.59 -5.20
C TYR A 145 -7.25 5.16 -4.65
N SER A 146 -6.04 4.69 -4.33
CA SER A 146 -5.81 3.35 -3.78
C SER A 146 -6.43 3.16 -2.41
N LEU A 147 -6.42 4.18 -1.54
CA LEU A 147 -7.14 4.13 -0.26
C LEU A 147 -8.59 3.72 -0.46
N SER A 148 -9.31 4.39 -1.36
CA SER A 148 -10.73 4.09 -1.63
C SER A 148 -10.93 2.69 -2.19
N LYS A 149 -10.07 2.24 -3.11
CA LYS A 149 -10.18 0.90 -3.70
C LYS A 149 -9.82 -0.23 -2.73
N LEU A 150 -8.79 -0.06 -1.92
CA LEU A 150 -8.36 -1.05 -0.94
C LEU A 150 -9.35 -1.13 0.22
N ALA A 151 -9.83 0.00 0.74
CA ALA A 151 -10.87 0.02 1.77
C ALA A 151 -12.18 -0.62 1.28
N ALA A 152 -12.58 -0.36 0.03
CA ALA A 152 -13.77 -0.99 -0.54
C ALA A 152 -13.58 -2.50 -0.73
N LYS A 153 -12.38 -2.95 -1.14
CA LYS A 153 -12.06 -4.37 -1.28
C LYS A 153 -12.13 -5.09 0.07
N ASP A 154 -11.51 -4.53 1.09
CA ASP A 154 -11.53 -5.06 2.46
C ASP A 154 -12.95 -5.21 3.01
N LYS A 155 -13.79 -4.19 2.81
CA LYS A 155 -15.17 -4.17 3.29
C LYS A 155 -16.10 -5.15 2.56
N HIS A 156 -15.89 -5.38 1.26
CA HIS A 156 -16.91 -6.02 0.41
C HIS A 156 -16.50 -7.32 -0.25
N LEU A 157 -15.20 -7.59 -0.37
CA LEU A 157 -14.70 -8.70 -1.17
C LEU A 157 -13.87 -9.67 -0.34
N ASP A 158 -12.76 -9.19 0.20
CA ASP A 158 -11.76 -10.03 0.87
C ASP A 158 -10.74 -9.14 1.58
N LEU A 159 -9.96 -9.76 2.48
CA LEU A 159 -8.81 -9.16 3.12
C LEU A 159 -7.89 -8.48 2.08
N VAL A 160 -7.29 -7.36 2.49
CA VAL A 160 -6.31 -6.67 1.66
C VAL A 160 -5.15 -7.61 1.35
N PRO A 161 -4.87 -7.88 0.06
CA PRO A 161 -3.86 -8.87 -0.30
C PRO A 161 -2.47 -8.27 -0.08
N ILE A 162 -1.74 -8.86 0.85
CA ILE A 162 -0.34 -8.55 1.15
C ILE A 162 0.50 -9.81 0.96
N GLY A 163 1.79 -9.62 0.67
CA GLY A 163 2.74 -10.72 0.47
C GLY A 163 4.13 -10.32 0.91
N LEU A 164 5.04 -11.29 0.86
CA LEU A 164 6.47 -11.03 1.06
C LEU A 164 7.05 -10.38 -0.19
N ARG A 165 7.90 -9.38 0.04
CA ARG A 165 8.70 -8.71 -0.97
C ARG A 165 10.16 -8.69 -0.50
N PRO A 166 11.09 -9.34 -1.22
CA PRO A 166 12.51 -9.19 -1.01
C PRO A 166 12.94 -7.75 -1.13
N ARG A 167 13.80 -7.35 -0.20
CA ARG A 167 14.39 -6.02 -0.14
C ARG A 167 15.84 -6.07 -0.58
N GLU A 168 16.57 -7.06 -0.09
CA GLU A 168 18.01 -7.17 -0.30
C GLU A 168 18.42 -8.64 -0.35
N LEU A 169 19.20 -8.98 -1.36
CA LEU A 169 19.88 -10.27 -1.51
C LEU A 169 21.38 -10.03 -1.37
N THR A 170 22.00 -10.70 -0.41
CA THR A 170 23.45 -10.78 -0.27
C THR A 170 23.87 -12.21 -0.54
N ILE A 171 24.89 -12.40 -1.38
CA ILE A 171 25.53 -13.70 -1.61
C ILE A 171 27.00 -13.50 -1.26
N ASP A 172 27.52 -14.26 -0.29
CA ASP A 172 28.84 -14.03 0.28
C ASP A 172 29.95 -14.36 -0.72
N GLN A 173 29.75 -15.40 -1.54
CA GLN A 173 30.69 -15.80 -2.57
C GLN A 173 29.97 -16.56 -3.69
N ILE A 174 30.40 -16.35 -4.94
CA ILE A 174 30.04 -17.20 -6.09
C ILE A 174 31.34 -17.67 -6.72
N ALA A 175 31.62 -18.97 -6.67
CA ALA A 175 32.76 -19.58 -7.32
C ALA A 175 32.33 -20.32 -8.59
N VAL A 176 32.88 -19.89 -9.72
CA VAL A 176 32.60 -20.47 -11.03
C VAL A 176 33.92 -20.91 -11.65
N THR A 177 34.01 -22.17 -12.05
CA THR A 177 35.16 -22.68 -12.79
C THR A 177 34.80 -22.84 -14.25
N ARG A 178 35.67 -22.31 -15.10
CA ARG A 178 35.54 -22.38 -16.57
C ARG A 178 36.89 -22.69 -17.18
N ASP A 179 36.87 -23.54 -18.19
CA ASP A 179 38.05 -23.94 -18.97
C ASP A 179 38.16 -23.18 -20.31
N ASP A 180 37.17 -22.32 -20.63
CA ASP A 180 36.97 -21.72 -21.97
C ASP A 180 37.34 -20.23 -22.08
N GLY A 181 37.77 -19.58 -21.00
CA GLY A 181 38.20 -18.17 -21.00
C GLY A 181 37.09 -17.12 -21.18
N LEU A 182 35.80 -17.51 -21.18
CA LEU A 182 34.67 -16.59 -21.31
C LEU A 182 34.22 -16.02 -19.96
N GLY A 183 33.75 -14.76 -19.94
CA GLY A 183 33.27 -14.09 -18.73
C GLY A 183 32.01 -14.73 -18.13
N VAL A 184 31.87 -14.65 -16.80
CA VAL A 184 30.64 -15.05 -16.07
C VAL A 184 29.63 -13.91 -16.12
N GLY A 185 28.40 -14.22 -16.53
CA GLY A 185 27.29 -13.28 -16.48
C GLY A 185 26.47 -13.46 -15.20
N ILE A 186 26.07 -12.36 -14.58
CA ILE A 186 25.04 -12.35 -13.54
C ILE A 186 23.85 -11.56 -14.07
N GLN A 187 22.69 -12.20 -14.12
CA GLN A 187 21.45 -11.57 -14.50
C GLN A 187 20.54 -11.47 -13.27
N ALA A 188 20.30 -10.24 -12.80
CA ALA A 188 19.23 -9.99 -11.84
C ALA A 188 17.89 -10.14 -12.54
N VAL A 189 16.98 -10.92 -11.96
CA VAL A 189 15.61 -11.07 -12.47
C VAL A 189 14.72 -10.18 -11.65
N MET A 190 13.87 -9.37 -12.30
CA MET A 190 12.81 -8.67 -11.57
C MET A 190 11.77 -9.71 -11.14
N PRO A 191 11.63 -9.97 -9.84
CA PRO A 191 10.72 -10.99 -9.38
C PRO A 191 9.26 -10.58 -9.66
N GLN A 192 8.50 -11.44 -10.32
CA GLN A 192 7.05 -11.29 -10.48
C GLN A 192 6.34 -11.99 -9.31
N TRP A 193 5.90 -11.20 -8.33
CA TRP A 193 5.27 -11.72 -7.12
C TRP A 193 3.81 -12.11 -7.36
N GLY A 194 3.46 -13.36 -7.08
CA GLY A 194 2.11 -13.93 -7.18
C GLY A 194 1.87 -15.02 -6.12
N ARG A 195 0.89 -15.91 -6.34
CA ARG A 195 0.68 -17.12 -5.52
C ARG A 195 1.71 -18.21 -5.86
N VAL A 196 2.99 -17.86 -5.89
CA VAL A 196 4.07 -18.79 -6.22
C VAL A 196 4.91 -19.02 -4.98
N GLU A 197 5.16 -20.29 -4.66
CA GLU A 197 5.95 -20.73 -3.51
C GLU A 197 7.44 -20.40 -3.68
N LYS A 198 7.85 -20.10 -4.92
CA LYS A 198 9.22 -19.95 -5.36
C LYS A 198 9.35 -18.83 -6.38
N VAL A 199 10.30 -17.93 -6.18
CA VAL A 199 10.50 -16.74 -7.02
C VAL A 199 11.97 -16.62 -7.41
N GLU A 200 12.25 -16.57 -8.72
CA GLU A 200 13.59 -16.36 -9.25
C GLU A 200 14.08 -14.96 -8.89
N LEU A 201 15.27 -14.87 -8.28
CA LEU A 201 15.90 -13.62 -7.90
C LEU A 201 17.07 -13.28 -8.82
N LEU A 202 17.87 -14.30 -9.16
CA LEU A 202 19.13 -14.13 -9.84
C LEU A 202 19.43 -15.37 -10.65
N ARG A 203 20.02 -15.18 -11.82
CA ARG A 203 20.54 -16.24 -12.67
C ARG A 203 22.02 -15.99 -12.90
N VAL A 204 22.83 -16.98 -12.58
CA VAL A 204 24.25 -17.02 -12.93
C VAL A 204 24.33 -17.68 -14.30
N LEU A 205 24.60 -16.84 -15.32
CA LEU A 205 24.82 -17.25 -16.71
C LEU A 205 26.27 -17.68 -16.85
N ALA A 206 26.50 -18.97 -16.70
CA ALA A 206 27.79 -19.59 -16.90
C ALA A 206 27.57 -20.83 -17.77
N PRO A 207 28.00 -20.81 -19.05
CA PRO A 207 28.15 -22.02 -19.87
C PRO A 207 29.15 -23.06 -19.31
N GLY A 208 29.48 -23.02 -18.01
CA GLY A 208 30.46 -23.88 -17.31
C GLY A 208 29.94 -24.36 -15.96
N ARG A 209 30.80 -24.94 -15.11
CA ARG A 209 30.40 -25.53 -13.83
C ARG A 209 30.48 -24.47 -12.72
N VAL A 210 29.34 -24.04 -12.19
CA VAL A 210 29.30 -23.39 -10.87
C VAL A 210 29.77 -24.43 -9.84
N GLU A 211 30.90 -24.17 -9.20
CA GLU A 211 31.50 -25.12 -8.24
C GLU A 211 30.90 -24.99 -6.86
N SER A 212 30.70 -23.74 -6.42
CA SER A 212 30.02 -23.46 -5.18
C SER A 212 29.39 -22.08 -5.22
N ILE A 213 28.23 -21.98 -4.57
CA ILE A 213 27.68 -20.71 -4.14
C ILE A 213 27.76 -20.72 -2.63
N GLY A 214 28.37 -19.69 -2.05
CA GLY A 214 28.48 -19.50 -0.61
C GLY A 214 27.11 -19.29 0.03
N SER A 215 27.10 -19.01 1.32
CA SER A 215 25.86 -18.60 1.99
C SER A 215 25.32 -17.31 1.39
N GLY A 216 24.01 -17.17 1.45
CA GLY A 216 23.33 -15.93 1.10
C GLY A 216 22.32 -15.54 2.17
N ARG A 217 22.06 -14.24 2.26
CA ARG A 217 21.02 -13.67 3.12
C ARG A 217 20.01 -12.96 2.26
N LEU A 218 18.73 -13.21 2.53
CA LEU A 218 17.61 -12.52 1.91
C LEU A 218 16.84 -11.78 3.00
N SER A 219 16.72 -10.46 2.87
CA SER A 219 15.81 -9.68 3.70
C SER A 219 14.51 -9.41 2.94
N ALA A 220 13.39 -9.32 3.68
CA ALA A 220 12.08 -9.07 3.11
C ALA A 220 11.30 -7.99 3.88
N ARG A 221 10.25 -7.49 3.24
CA ARG A 221 9.22 -6.61 3.81
C ARG A 221 7.86 -7.11 3.36
N LEU A 222 6.80 -6.63 4.00
CA LEU A 222 5.46 -6.80 3.48
C LEU A 222 5.24 -5.83 2.31
N GLY A 223 4.75 -6.36 1.20
CA GLY A 223 4.31 -5.58 0.05
C GLY A 223 2.82 -5.80 -0.23
N PHE A 224 2.15 -4.79 -0.79
CA PHE A 224 0.84 -5.01 -1.39
C PHE A 224 0.98 -5.98 -2.57
N ALA A 225 0.06 -6.92 -2.72
CA ALA A 225 0.06 -7.84 -3.86
C ALA A 225 -0.03 -7.07 -5.18
N LEU A 226 0.51 -7.61 -6.28
CA LEU A 226 0.47 -6.94 -7.60
C LEU A 226 -0.97 -6.61 -8.08
N SER A 227 -1.98 -7.31 -7.56
CA SER A 227 -3.39 -7.03 -7.82
C SER A 227 -3.93 -5.79 -7.08
N ALA A 228 -3.15 -5.16 -6.20
CA ALA A 228 -3.53 -3.94 -5.50
C ALA A 228 -3.49 -2.73 -6.44
N PRO A 229 -4.60 -1.98 -6.60
CA PRO A 229 -4.67 -0.84 -7.52
C PRO A 229 -3.62 0.22 -7.21
N ALA A 230 -2.79 0.58 -8.20
CA ALA A 230 -1.71 1.57 -8.15
C ALA A 230 -0.64 1.39 -7.05
N MET A 231 -0.74 0.33 -6.23
CA MET A 231 0.14 0.07 -5.09
C MET A 231 0.80 -1.31 -5.15
N GLY A 232 0.52 -2.10 -6.18
CA GLY A 232 1.09 -3.44 -6.34
C GLY A 232 2.62 -3.43 -6.23
N GLY A 233 3.14 -4.28 -5.34
CA GLY A 233 4.56 -4.39 -5.04
C GLY A 233 5.13 -3.30 -4.12
N GLN A 234 4.36 -2.28 -3.73
CA GLN A 234 4.85 -1.26 -2.81
C GLN A 234 4.90 -1.75 -1.35
N PRO A 235 5.86 -1.27 -0.53
CA PRO A 235 5.96 -1.67 0.88
C PRO A 235 4.74 -1.19 1.68
N VAL A 236 4.07 -2.10 2.38
CA VAL A 236 2.76 -1.83 3.02
C VAL A 236 2.86 -0.66 4.01
N VAL A 237 3.79 -0.71 4.97
CA VAL A 237 3.92 0.31 6.01
C VAL A 237 4.26 1.68 5.43
N THR A 238 5.23 1.77 4.51
CA THR A 238 5.62 3.05 3.87
C THR A 238 4.45 3.66 3.08
N THR A 239 3.74 2.85 2.31
CA THR A 239 2.61 3.31 1.52
C THR A 239 1.44 3.77 2.41
N LEU A 240 1.14 3.06 3.50
CA LEU A 240 0.12 3.49 4.47
C LEU A 240 0.50 4.79 5.18
N HIS A 241 1.78 5.00 5.53
CA HIS A 241 2.26 6.28 6.03
C HIS A 241 1.99 7.43 5.04
N ASN A 242 2.29 7.23 3.76
CA ASN A 242 2.05 8.23 2.72
C ASN A 242 0.57 8.55 2.57
N ILE A 243 -0.30 7.53 2.55
CA ILE A 243 -1.76 7.71 2.52
C ILE A 243 -2.23 8.50 3.73
N GLY A 244 -1.78 8.12 4.94
CA GLY A 244 -2.13 8.81 6.17
C GLY A 244 -1.75 10.30 6.15
N HIS A 245 -0.57 10.62 5.64
CA HIS A 245 -0.13 12.01 5.49
C HIS A 245 -1.05 12.82 4.54
N PHE A 246 -1.50 12.24 3.42
CA PHE A 246 -2.50 12.91 2.56
C PHE A 246 -3.84 13.08 3.27
N CYS A 247 -4.26 12.10 4.09
CA CYS A 247 -5.51 12.19 4.84
C CYS A 247 -5.46 13.30 5.90
N VAL A 248 -4.36 13.42 6.64
CA VAL A 248 -4.12 14.50 7.60
C VAL A 248 -4.21 15.86 6.89
N LYS A 249 -3.47 16.04 5.78
CA LYS A 249 -3.52 17.29 5.00
C LYS A 249 -4.92 17.65 4.50
N ALA A 250 -5.70 16.66 4.07
CA ALA A 250 -7.07 16.88 3.63
C ALA A 250 -7.99 17.31 4.77
N VAL A 251 -7.89 16.66 5.94
CA VAL A 251 -8.66 17.04 7.13
C VAL A 251 -8.24 18.42 7.64
N ASP A 252 -6.95 18.73 7.68
CA ASP A 252 -6.42 20.05 8.06
C ASP A 252 -7.01 21.16 7.17
N ALA A 253 -6.99 20.95 5.85
CA ALA A 253 -7.48 21.95 4.92
C ALA A 253 -9.01 22.13 4.99
N LEU A 254 -9.76 21.06 5.24
CA LEU A 254 -11.21 21.12 5.46
C LEU A 254 -11.53 21.88 6.75
N GLU A 255 -10.79 21.62 7.82
CA GLU A 255 -10.95 22.31 9.10
C GLU A 255 -10.62 23.81 8.97
N GLU A 256 -9.52 24.15 8.30
CA GLU A 256 -9.13 25.54 8.06
C GLU A 256 -10.17 26.28 7.21
N LEU A 257 -10.66 25.66 6.14
CA LEU A 257 -11.71 26.21 5.29
C LEU A 257 -13.00 26.49 6.08
N SER A 258 -13.31 25.65 7.06
CA SER A 258 -14.53 25.74 7.88
C SER A 258 -14.49 26.86 8.94
N ARG A 259 -13.33 27.47 9.17
CA ARG A 259 -13.17 28.60 10.11
C ARG A 259 -13.37 29.97 9.43
N LYS A 260 -13.48 30.00 8.10
CA LYS A 260 -13.71 31.22 7.30
C LYS A 260 -15.21 31.43 7.09
#